data_AF-A0A520H365-F1
#
_entry.id   AF-A0A520H365-F1
#
_cell.length_a   1.000
_cell.length_b   1.000
_cell.length_c   1.000
_cell.angle_alpha   90.00
_cell.angle_beta   90.00
_cell.angle_gamma   90.00
#
_symmetry.space_group_name_H-M   'P 1'
#
loop_
_entity.id
_entity.type
_entity.pdbx_description
1 polymer ?
#
loop_
_entity_poly.entity_id
_entity_poly.type
_entity_poly.pdbx_seq_one_letter_code
_entity_poly.pdbx_strand_id
1 'polypeptide(L)'
;HCLFQTHVADGRLSLQLYQRSADLFLGVPFNIASYALLTHMLAQQCDLEVGDFIWTGGDCHLYVNHLEQARTQLAREPGPLPRLEIARRPAAIDGYEYEDFVLHDYVAQPHIKAPVAV
;
A
#
# COMPACT_ATOMS: atom_id res chain seq x y z
N HIS A 1 0.40 -9.21 8.27
CA HIS A 1 -0.82 -9.38 7.45
C HIS A 1 -1.18 -10.85 7.46
N CYS A 2 -2.47 -11.21 7.60
CA CYS A 2 -2.85 -12.61 7.90
C CYS A 2 -3.49 -13.33 6.72
N LEU A 3 -4.39 -12.67 6.01
CA LEU A 3 -5.03 -13.20 4.82
C LEU A 3 -5.35 -12.06 3.86
N PHE A 4 -5.39 -12.37 2.57
CA PHE A 4 -6.03 -11.51 1.59
C PHE A 4 -6.97 -12.33 0.71
N GLN A 5 -7.95 -11.67 0.12
CA GLN A 5 -8.89 -12.24 -0.83
C GLN A 5 -8.93 -11.36 -2.08
N THR A 6 -9.00 -11.98 -3.26
CA THR A 6 -9.26 -11.26 -4.51
C THR A 6 -10.69 -11.48 -4.98
N HIS A 7 -11.23 -10.51 -5.69
CA HIS A 7 -12.55 -10.55 -6.30
C HIS A 7 -12.48 -9.97 -7.71
N VAL A 8 -13.14 -10.61 -8.68
CA VAL A 8 -13.20 -10.16 -10.07
C VAL A 8 -14.64 -9.87 -10.45
N ALA A 9 -14.91 -8.64 -10.89
CA ALA A 9 -16.19 -8.23 -11.46
C ALA A 9 -15.96 -7.16 -12.53
N ASP A 10 -16.76 -7.16 -13.58
CA ASP A 10 -16.71 -6.17 -14.68
C ASP A 10 -15.30 -5.96 -15.25
N GLY A 11 -14.52 -7.04 -15.39
CA GLY A 11 -13.15 -6.99 -15.90
C GLY A 11 -12.12 -6.38 -14.95
N ARG A 12 -12.47 -6.13 -13.68
CA ARG A 12 -11.60 -5.53 -12.66
C ARG A 12 -11.25 -6.49 -11.54
N LEU A 13 -10.00 -6.48 -11.09
CA LEU A 13 -9.52 -7.23 -9.92
C LEU A 13 -9.43 -6.30 -8.70
N SER A 14 -10.19 -6.62 -7.66
CA SER A 14 -10.09 -5.99 -6.34
C SER A 14 -9.42 -6.93 -5.34
N LEU A 15 -8.77 -6.38 -4.32
CA LEU A 15 -8.11 -7.14 -3.26
C LEU A 15 -8.51 -6.60 -1.88
N GLN A 16 -8.94 -7.50 -1.00
CA GLN A 16 -9.16 -7.21 0.41
C GLN A 16 -8.02 -7.80 1.26
N LEU A 17 -7.41 -6.99 2.14
CA LEU A 17 -6.43 -7.43 3.12
C LEU A 17 -7.02 -7.42 4.53
N TYR A 18 -6.88 -8.52 5.27
CA TYR A 18 -7.08 -8.54 6.73
C TYR A 18 -5.74 -8.55 7.48
N GLN A 19 -5.56 -7.57 8.34
CA GLN A 19 -4.37 -7.39 9.16
C GLN A 19 -4.71 -7.50 10.64
N ARG A 20 -4.33 -8.60 11.29
CA ARG A 20 -4.65 -8.85 12.71
C ARG A 20 -4.15 -7.77 13.68
N SER A 21 -3.03 -7.13 13.36
CA SER A 21 -2.29 -6.21 14.23
C SER A 21 -1.58 -5.19 13.34
N ALA A 22 -1.85 -3.92 13.62
CA ALA A 22 -1.61 -2.81 12.72
C ALA A 22 -1.04 -1.61 13.49
N ASP A 23 0.29 -1.51 13.46
CA ASP A 23 0.99 -0.26 13.81
C ASP A 23 0.62 0.80 12.77
N LEU A 24 -0.20 1.76 13.19
CA LEU A 24 -0.76 2.79 12.32
C LEU A 24 0.31 3.76 11.80
N PHE A 25 1.42 3.96 12.51
CA PHE A 25 2.40 4.98 12.14
C PHE A 25 3.48 4.43 11.20
N LEU A 26 4.03 3.26 11.52
CA LEU A 26 5.07 2.64 10.68
C LEU A 26 4.49 1.58 9.75
N GLY A 27 3.85 0.55 10.31
CA GLY A 27 3.47 -0.65 9.56
C GLY A 27 2.42 -0.39 8.46
N VAL A 28 1.30 0.23 8.83
CA VAL A 28 0.13 0.38 7.94
C VAL A 28 0.44 1.12 6.64
N PRO A 29 1.17 2.26 6.63
CA PRO A 29 1.55 2.92 5.38
C PRO A 29 2.29 2.00 4.38
N PHE A 30 3.26 1.21 4.87
CA PHE A 30 3.94 0.22 4.02
C PHE A 30 2.99 -0.88 3.55
N ASN A 31 2.04 -1.30 4.38
CA ASN A 31 1.14 -2.40 4.08
C ASN A 31 0.10 -2.01 3.03
N ILE A 32 -0.39 -0.77 3.08
CA ILE A 32 -1.28 -0.20 2.06
C ILE A 32 -0.55 -0.17 0.72
N ALA A 33 0.64 0.43 0.66
CA ALA A 33 1.40 0.53 -0.58
C ALA A 33 1.76 -0.86 -1.15
N SER A 34 2.18 -1.79 -0.29
CA SER A 34 2.57 -3.15 -0.68
C SER A 34 1.42 -3.94 -1.30
N TYR A 35 0.24 -3.94 -0.68
CA TYR A 35 -0.90 -4.70 -1.19
C TYR A 35 -1.65 -3.98 -2.31
N ALA A 36 -1.60 -2.64 -2.37
CA ALA A 36 -2.00 -1.92 -3.57
C ALA A 36 -1.12 -2.34 -4.76
N LEU A 37 0.20 -2.36 -4.60
CA LEU A 37 1.12 -2.82 -5.65
C LEU A 37 0.83 -4.26 -6.08
N LEU A 38 0.62 -5.18 -5.13
CA LEU A 38 0.23 -6.56 -5.43
C LEU A 38 -1.08 -6.62 -6.22
N THR A 39 -2.06 -5.78 -5.90
CA THR A 39 -3.34 -5.69 -6.64
C THR A 39 -3.08 -5.30 -8.09
N HIS A 40 -2.24 -4.28 -8.33
CA HIS A 40 -1.86 -3.87 -9.68
C HIS A 40 -1.12 -4.99 -10.44
N MET A 41 -0.17 -5.68 -9.79
CA MET A 41 0.60 -6.76 -10.41
C MET A 41 -0.29 -7.96 -10.78
N LEU A 42 -1.22 -8.34 -9.90
CA LEU A 42 -2.18 -9.42 -10.15
C LEU A 42 -3.14 -9.05 -11.29
N ALA A 43 -3.67 -7.82 -11.29
CA ALA A 43 -4.52 -7.35 -12.38
C ALA A 43 -3.80 -7.43 -13.74
N GLN A 44 -2.55 -6.93 -13.83
CA GLN A 44 -1.77 -6.97 -15.07
C GLN A 44 -1.47 -8.40 -15.55
N GLN A 45 -1.18 -9.34 -14.62
CA GLN A 45 -0.91 -10.75 -14.96
C GLN A 45 -2.16 -11.53 -15.35
N CYS A 46 -3.34 -11.08 -14.91
CA CYS A 46 -4.62 -11.71 -15.23
C CYS A 46 -5.36 -11.05 -16.40
N ASP A 47 -4.75 -10.10 -17.11
CA ASP A 47 -5.39 -9.31 -18.17
C ASP A 47 -6.66 -8.58 -17.68
N LEU A 48 -6.62 -8.07 -16.44
CA LEU A 48 -7.71 -7.34 -15.78
C LEU A 48 -7.33 -5.88 -15.52
N GLU A 49 -8.34 -5.04 -15.42
CA GLU A 49 -8.19 -3.68 -14.90
C GLU A 49 -8.05 -3.70 -13.36
N VAL A 50 -7.45 -2.64 -12.80
CA VAL A 50 -7.32 -2.50 -11.35
C VAL A 50 -8.66 -2.05 -10.75
N GLY A 51 -9.13 -2.78 -9.76
CA GLY A 51 -10.30 -2.46 -8.95
C GLY A 51 -9.91 -1.82 -7.62
N ASP A 52 -10.68 -2.13 -6.56
CA ASP A 52 -10.48 -1.55 -5.25
C ASP A 52 -9.47 -2.34 -4.42
N PHE A 53 -8.67 -1.61 -3.64
CA PHE A 53 -7.93 -2.17 -2.52
C PHE A 53 -8.65 -1.86 -1.21
N ILE A 54 -9.10 -2.91 -0.50
CA ILE A 54 -9.84 -2.81 0.76
C ILE A 54 -8.95 -3.28 1.90
N TRP A 55 -8.62 -2.39 2.82
CA TRP A 55 -7.86 -2.74 4.02
C TRP A 55 -8.78 -2.89 5.23
N THR A 56 -8.65 -4.02 5.93
CA THR A 56 -9.34 -4.32 7.18
C THR A 56 -8.32 -4.53 8.30
N GLY A 57 -8.30 -3.61 9.26
CA GLY A 57 -7.49 -3.75 10.48
C GLY A 57 -8.23 -4.46 11.60
N GLY A 58 -7.54 -5.38 12.28
CA GLY A 58 -7.97 -5.96 13.56
C GLY A 58 -7.58 -5.02 14.71
N ASP A 59 -6.52 -5.36 15.43
CA ASP A 59 -5.93 -4.46 16.44
C ASP A 59 -5.16 -3.33 15.75
N CYS A 60 -5.80 -2.17 15.64
CA CYS A 60 -5.18 -0.94 15.14
C CYS A 60 -4.69 -0.11 16.32
N HIS A 61 -3.38 0.12 16.39
CA HIS A 61 -2.75 0.80 17.51
C HIS A 61 -1.68 1.77 17.06
N LEU A 62 -1.33 2.67 17.99
CA LEU A 62 -0.25 3.62 17.87
C LEU A 62 0.65 3.47 19.08
N TYR A 63 1.96 3.28 18.86
CA TYR A 63 2.89 3.21 19.98
C TYR A 63 3.02 4.57 20.67
N VAL A 64 3.16 4.55 22.01
CA VAL A 64 3.22 5.79 22.81
C VAL A 64 4.42 6.66 22.43
N ASN A 65 5.54 6.06 22.01
CA ASN A 65 6.71 6.77 21.51
C ASN A 65 6.55 7.34 20.08
N HIS A 66 5.36 7.21 19.46
CA HIS A 66 5.03 7.79 18.14
C HIS A 66 3.98 8.90 18.22
N LEU A 67 3.51 9.28 19.41
CA LEU A 67 2.42 10.26 19.57
C LEU A 67 2.77 11.65 18.99
N GLU A 68 4.01 12.12 19.18
CA GLU A 68 4.45 13.41 18.66
C GLU A 68 4.54 13.39 17.13
N GLN A 69 5.05 12.29 16.57
CA GLN A 69 5.17 12.08 15.14
C GLN A 69 3.79 11.99 14.46
N ALA A 70 2.85 11.27 15.07
CA ALA A 70 1.47 11.21 14.59
C ALA A 70 0.80 12.60 14.63
N ARG A 71 0.97 13.37 15.71
CA ARG A 71 0.46 14.76 15.78
C ARG A 71 1.06 15.65 14.70
N THR A 72 2.36 15.52 14.45
CA THR A 72 3.06 16.26 13.38
C THR A 72 2.52 15.88 12.00
N GLN A 73 2.24 14.60 11.77
CA GLN A 73 1.65 14.14 10.51
C GLN A 73 0.21 14.64 10.33
N LEU A 74 -0.61 14.63 11.37
CA LEU A 74 -2.00 15.09 11.34
C LEU A 74 -2.15 16.61 11.16
N ALA A 75 -1.11 17.38 11.42
CA ALA A 75 -1.08 18.83 11.16
C ALA A 75 -0.81 19.17 9.68
N ARG A 76 -0.55 18.17 8.84
CA ARG A 76 -0.27 18.34 7.41
C ARG A 76 -1.55 18.22 6.59
N GLU A 77 -1.66 19.01 5.53
CA GLU A 77 -2.67 18.81 4.50
C GLU A 77 -2.19 17.73 3.50
N PRO A 78 -2.97 16.68 3.21
CA PRO A 78 -2.62 15.69 2.19
C PRO A 78 -2.48 16.35 0.80
N GLY A 79 -1.41 16.00 0.09
CA GLY A 79 -1.18 16.41 -1.29
C GLY A 79 -1.93 15.53 -2.30
N PRO A 80 -1.77 15.79 -3.61
CA PRO A 80 -2.28 14.90 -4.64
C PRO A 80 -1.64 13.50 -4.54
N LEU A 81 -2.40 12.48 -4.92
CA LEU A 81 -1.88 11.11 -4.99
C LEU A 81 -0.93 10.95 -6.18
N PRO A 82 0.12 10.12 -6.05
CA PRO A 82 0.97 9.77 -7.19
C PRO A 82 0.23 8.86 -8.16
N ARG A 83 0.82 8.66 -9.34
CA ARG A 83 0.37 7.65 -10.32
C ARG A 83 1.43 6.56 -10.48
N LEU A 84 1.04 5.32 -10.24
CA LEU A 84 1.89 4.15 -10.53
C LEU A 84 1.76 3.76 -12.01
N GLU A 85 2.91 3.53 -12.64
CA GLU A 85 3.03 2.86 -13.94
C GLU A 85 3.86 1.59 -13.79
N ILE A 86 3.39 0.50 -14.40
CA ILE A 86 4.12 -0.76 -14.49
C ILE A 86 4.61 -0.90 -15.94
N ALA A 87 5.87 -0.56 -16.18
CA ALA A 87 6.46 -0.35 -17.51
C ALA A 87 6.63 -1.65 -18.32
N ARG A 88 6.71 -2.79 -17.64
CA ARG A 88 6.91 -4.11 -18.26
C ARG A 88 5.99 -5.13 -17.63
N ARG A 89 5.47 -6.02 -18.48
CA ARG A 89 4.78 -7.25 -18.05
C ARG A 89 5.68 -8.47 -18.28
N PRO A 90 6.30 -9.06 -17.24
CA PRO A 90 7.00 -10.33 -17.33
C PRO A 90 6.02 -11.49 -17.58
N ALA A 91 6.55 -12.65 -17.97
CA ALA A 91 5.75 -13.86 -18.22
C ALA A 91 5.14 -14.47 -16.95
N ALA A 92 5.67 -14.16 -15.77
CA ALA A 92 5.22 -14.65 -14.49
C ALA A 92 5.32 -13.56 -13.41
N ILE A 93 4.53 -13.70 -12.34
CA ILE A 93 4.38 -12.72 -11.26
C ILE A 93 5.68 -12.47 -10.47
N ASP A 94 6.60 -13.41 -10.47
CA ASP A 94 7.91 -13.34 -9.80
C ASP A 94 9.03 -12.82 -10.70
N GLY A 95 8.72 -12.48 -11.96
CA GLY A 95 9.68 -11.94 -12.92
C GLY A 95 9.71 -10.41 -13.00
N TYR A 96 8.99 -9.69 -12.11
CA TYR A 96 9.05 -8.22 -12.04
C TYR A 96 10.31 -7.79 -11.31
N GLU A 97 10.93 -6.73 -11.81
CA GLU A 97 12.13 -6.11 -11.24
C GLU A 97 11.79 -4.71 -10.72
N TYR A 98 12.66 -4.14 -9.89
CA TYR A 98 12.44 -2.82 -9.30
C TYR A 98 12.20 -1.73 -10.36
N GLU A 99 12.95 -1.79 -11.47
CA GLU A 99 12.92 -0.82 -12.56
C GLU A 99 11.61 -0.84 -13.36
N ASP A 100 10.79 -1.89 -13.20
CA ASP A 100 9.49 -1.98 -13.88
C ASP A 100 8.44 -1.06 -13.26
N PHE A 101 8.69 -0.53 -12.06
CA PHE A 101 7.74 0.26 -11.30
C PHE A 101 8.14 1.74 -11.30
N VAL A 102 7.39 2.56 -12.03
CA VAL A 102 7.62 4.00 -12.11
C VAL A 102 6.51 4.73 -11.36
N LEU A 103 6.90 5.54 -10.37
CA LEU A 103 5.98 6.36 -9.61
C LEU A 103 6.06 7.81 -10.09
N HIS A 104 5.03 8.26 -10.79
CA HIS A 104 4.91 9.61 -11.30
C HIS A 104 4.29 10.54 -10.26
N ASP A 105 4.70 11.81 -10.30
CA ASP A 105 4.09 12.90 -9.53
C ASP A 105 4.07 12.68 -8.01
N TYR A 106 5.00 11.87 -7.49
CA TYR A 106 5.11 11.62 -6.06
C TYR A 106 5.76 12.79 -5.33
N VAL A 107 4.93 13.68 -4.80
CA VAL A 107 5.35 14.81 -3.98
C VAL A 107 5.07 14.49 -2.51
N ALA A 108 6.08 13.96 -1.82
CA ALA A 108 5.99 13.66 -0.39
C ALA A 108 6.42 14.85 0.47
N GLN A 109 5.72 15.06 1.59
CA GLN A 109 6.16 15.98 2.63
C GLN A 109 7.37 15.41 3.39
N PRO A 110 8.18 16.25 4.08
CA PRO A 110 9.41 15.81 4.73
C PRO A 110 9.24 14.57 5.62
N HIS A 111 10.19 13.65 5.55
CA HIS A 111 10.16 12.41 6.32
C HIS A 111 10.06 12.67 7.83
N ILE A 112 9.20 11.91 8.51
CA ILE A 112 9.05 11.94 9.97
C ILE A 112 9.71 10.68 10.54
N LYS A 113 10.81 10.86 11.27
CA LYS A 113 11.54 9.74 11.86
C LYS A 113 10.82 9.23 13.12
N ALA A 114 10.57 7.93 13.19
CA ALA A 114 10.09 7.25 14.39
C ALA A 114 10.87 5.94 14.63
N PRO A 115 11.18 5.60 15.89
CA PRO A 115 11.88 4.35 16.24
C PRO A 115 10.92 3.16 16.14
N VAL A 116 11.38 2.02 15.62
CA VAL A 116 10.61 0.76 15.67
C VAL A 116 10.51 0.31 17.13
N ALA A 117 9.32 -0.08 17.57
CA ALA A 117 9.15 -0.73 18.87
C ALA A 117 9.72 -2.16 18.79
N VAL A 118 10.64 -2.50 19.69
CA VAL A 118 11.21 -3.86 19.85
C VAL A 118 10.31 -4.68 20.77
#